data_AF-A0AAE4A2G5-F1
#
_entry.id   AF-A0AAE4A2G5-F1
#
_cell.length_a   1.000
_cell.length_b   1.000
_cell.length_c   1.000
_cell.angle_alpha   90.00
_cell.angle_beta   90.00
_cell.angle_gamma   90.00
#
_symmetry.space_group_name_H-M   'P 1'
#
loop_
_entity.id
_entity.type
_entity.pdbx_description
1 polymer ?
#
loop_
_entity_poly.entity_id
_entity_poly.type
_entity_poly.pdbx_seq_one_letter_code
_entity_poly.pdbx_strand_id
1 'polypeptide(L)'
;MTSSSTEHLPPHAGGPGTSSFARPRDARVLEHTREAAADALAGRTVWCLSALASGAVAAETVDVCLCAPEADGIATRRLHLDAPAVAAPGSLDLAALDALLGGEIAPGDVVVMHDRVAALLVESVRARGAHALWQLQLGERPDALPRGLDACVAHAPAPASGSADRLAAVLPAPGHLAVMEVECGRYGAGLGWRALLAGVVGEDRDEAVGGTLRARPHVPPR
;
A
#
# COMPACT_ATOMS: atom_id res chain seq x y z
N MET A 1 33.81 -43.92 16.93
CA MET A 1 32.58 -44.44 17.54
C MET A 1 32.08 -43.37 18.50
N THR A 2 31.23 -42.47 18.03
CA THR A 2 30.66 -41.36 18.81
C THR A 2 29.15 -41.46 18.70
N SER A 3 28.51 -41.78 19.83
CA SER A 3 27.09 -42.02 19.96
C SER A 3 26.28 -40.74 19.73
N SER A 4 25.34 -40.77 18.79
CA SER A 4 24.33 -39.73 18.60
C SER A 4 23.17 -39.99 19.55
N SER A 5 22.95 -39.09 20.50
CA SER A 5 21.73 -39.06 21.32
C SER A 5 20.64 -38.32 20.56
N THR A 6 19.62 -39.05 20.12
CA THR A 6 18.40 -38.51 19.55
C THR A 6 17.46 -38.13 20.70
N GLU A 7 17.39 -36.85 21.04
CA GLU A 7 16.48 -36.33 22.06
C GLU A 7 15.07 -36.22 21.48
N HIS A 8 14.16 -37.03 22.03
CA HIS A 8 12.78 -37.17 21.59
C HIS A 8 11.93 -36.08 22.26
N LEU A 9 11.62 -35.01 21.52
CA LEU A 9 10.68 -33.96 21.96
C LEU A 9 9.22 -34.47 21.91
N PRO A 10 8.40 -34.17 22.93
CA PRO A 10 7.00 -34.60 22.97
C PRO A 10 6.14 -33.87 21.93
N PRO A 11 5.07 -34.52 21.44
CA PRO A 11 4.14 -33.89 20.51
C PRO A 11 3.33 -32.80 21.21
N HIS A 12 3.53 -31.55 20.80
CA HIS A 12 2.64 -30.44 21.17
C HIS A 12 1.26 -30.67 20.54
N ALA A 13 0.32 -31.16 21.33
CA ALA A 13 -1.10 -31.20 20.99
C ALA A 13 -1.68 -29.77 21.05
N GLY A 14 -1.45 -28.99 20.00
CA GLY A 14 -2.19 -27.75 19.74
C GLY A 14 -3.61 -28.09 19.33
N GLY A 15 -4.53 -28.16 20.30
CA GLY A 15 -5.96 -28.28 20.00
C GLY A 15 -6.45 -27.08 19.17
N PRO A 16 -7.41 -27.26 18.25
CA PRO A 16 -7.99 -26.16 17.49
C PRO A 16 -8.71 -25.23 18.45
N GLY A 17 -8.03 -24.14 18.82
CA GLY A 17 -8.60 -23.06 19.61
C GLY A 17 -9.78 -22.48 18.84
N THR A 18 -10.98 -22.77 19.29
CA THR A 18 -12.21 -22.13 18.83
C THR A 18 -12.15 -20.65 19.24
N SER A 19 -11.62 -19.80 18.35
CA SER A 19 -11.62 -18.34 18.49
C SER A 19 -13.05 -17.79 18.29
N SER A 20 -13.97 -18.11 19.19
CA SER A 20 -15.41 -17.96 18.96
C SER A 20 -16.03 -16.66 19.49
N PHE A 21 -15.26 -15.68 19.96
CA PHE A 21 -15.84 -14.40 20.36
C PHE A 21 -14.99 -13.22 19.90
N ALA A 22 -15.23 -12.79 18.66
CA ALA A 22 -15.05 -11.40 18.31
C ALA A 22 -15.80 -10.55 19.34
N ARG A 23 -15.07 -9.76 20.13
CA ARG A 23 -15.74 -8.93 21.14
C ARG A 23 -16.56 -7.88 20.38
N PRO A 24 -17.75 -7.49 20.85
CA PRO A 24 -18.53 -6.40 20.24
C PRO A 24 -17.75 -5.10 20.05
N ARG A 25 -16.69 -4.88 20.85
CA ARG A 25 -15.74 -3.77 20.67
C ARG A 25 -15.00 -3.84 19.33
N ASP A 26 -14.59 -5.03 18.90
CA ASP A 26 -13.87 -5.22 17.65
C ASP A 26 -14.77 -4.87 16.47
N ALA A 27 -16.05 -5.25 16.52
CA ALA A 27 -17.03 -4.94 15.48
C ALA A 27 -17.16 -3.42 15.24
N ARG A 28 -17.22 -2.62 16.32
CA ARG A 28 -17.33 -1.16 16.21
C ARG A 28 -16.06 -0.50 15.68
N VAL A 29 -14.90 -0.98 16.10
CA VAL A 29 -13.62 -0.46 15.59
C VAL A 29 -13.54 -0.66 14.08
N LEU A 30 -13.99 -1.82 13.59
CA LEU A 30 -13.98 -2.11 12.15
C LEU A 30 -14.96 -1.27 11.36
N GLU A 31 -16.17 -1.11 11.86
CA GLU A 31 -17.16 -0.29 11.18
C GLU A 31 -16.63 1.13 11.07
N HIS A 32 -16.09 1.66 12.16
CA HIS A 32 -15.44 2.95 12.17
C HIS A 32 -14.26 3.03 11.20
N THR A 33 -13.40 1.99 11.13
CA THR A 33 -12.29 1.94 10.17
C THR A 33 -12.79 1.89 8.73
N ARG A 34 -13.88 1.17 8.45
CA ARG A 34 -14.50 1.10 7.12
C ARG A 34 -15.06 2.46 6.72
N GLU A 35 -15.86 3.07 7.59
CA GLU A 35 -16.45 4.40 7.38
C GLU A 35 -15.35 5.44 7.15
N ALA A 36 -14.33 5.47 8.02
CA ALA A 36 -13.21 6.39 7.88
C ALA A 36 -12.44 6.17 6.57
N ALA A 37 -12.22 4.92 6.16
CA ALA A 37 -11.55 4.63 4.91
C ALA A 37 -12.40 5.01 3.68
N ALA A 38 -13.71 4.76 3.72
CA ALA A 38 -14.64 5.16 2.68
C ALA A 38 -14.69 6.68 2.53
N ASP A 39 -14.82 7.43 3.64
CA ASP A 39 -14.80 8.89 3.64
C ASP A 39 -13.47 9.44 3.12
N ALA A 40 -12.35 8.87 3.56
CA ALA A 40 -11.02 9.30 3.16
C ALA A 40 -10.73 9.02 1.68
N LEU A 41 -11.35 8.00 1.08
CA LEU A 41 -11.17 7.61 -0.33
C LEU A 41 -12.33 8.05 -1.23
N ALA A 42 -13.39 8.66 -0.67
CA ALA A 42 -14.56 9.09 -1.41
C ALA A 42 -14.18 10.02 -2.58
N GLY A 43 -14.77 9.75 -3.75
CA GLY A 43 -14.56 10.53 -4.98
C GLY A 43 -13.20 10.33 -5.64
N ARG A 44 -12.37 9.39 -5.18
CA ARG A 44 -11.05 9.08 -5.74
C ARG A 44 -11.06 7.75 -6.46
N THR A 45 -10.18 7.62 -7.44
CA THR A 45 -9.87 6.35 -8.09
C THR A 45 -8.56 5.81 -7.52
N VAL A 46 -8.55 4.52 -7.16
CA VAL A 46 -7.33 3.79 -6.87
C VAL A 46 -6.86 3.08 -8.14
N TRP A 47 -5.74 3.54 -8.69
CA TRP A 47 -5.11 2.99 -9.87
C TRP A 47 -4.05 1.97 -9.49
N CYS A 48 -4.19 0.74 -9.98
CA CYS A 48 -3.17 -0.30 -9.87
C CYS A 48 -2.34 -0.31 -11.17
N LEU A 49 -1.15 0.29 -11.12
CA LEU A 49 -0.26 0.49 -12.26
C LEU A 49 0.84 -0.57 -12.33
N SER A 50 0.99 -1.22 -13.48
CA SER A 50 2.06 -2.18 -13.73
C SER A 50 2.62 -2.00 -15.13
N ALA A 51 3.91 -2.29 -15.31
CA ALA A 51 4.59 -2.35 -16.60
C ALA A 51 5.25 -3.72 -16.85
N LEU A 52 5.38 -4.54 -15.80
CA LEU A 52 5.93 -5.89 -15.88
C LEU A 52 4.87 -6.95 -15.54
N ALA A 53 5.04 -8.16 -16.05
CA ALA A 53 4.13 -9.28 -15.78
C ALA A 53 4.05 -9.62 -14.28
N SER A 54 5.17 -9.55 -13.54
CA SER A 54 5.17 -9.73 -12.08
C SER A 54 4.36 -8.63 -11.37
N GLY A 55 4.48 -7.39 -11.83
CA GLY A 55 3.67 -6.27 -11.33
C GLY A 55 2.18 -6.45 -11.63
N ALA A 56 1.83 -7.01 -12.79
CA ALA A 56 0.44 -7.23 -13.16
C ALA A 56 -0.30 -8.20 -12.23
N VAL A 57 0.37 -9.25 -11.75
CA VAL A 57 -0.20 -10.20 -10.77
C VAL A 57 -0.44 -9.51 -9.41
N ALA A 58 0.50 -8.67 -8.98
CA ALA A 58 0.34 -7.89 -7.76
C ALA A 58 -0.78 -6.84 -7.90
N ALA A 59 -0.86 -6.17 -9.05
CA ALA A 59 -1.93 -5.24 -9.38
C ALA A 59 -3.30 -5.90 -9.35
N GLU A 60 -3.44 -7.09 -9.94
CA GLU A 60 -4.67 -7.88 -9.88
C GLU A 60 -5.04 -8.27 -8.44
N THR A 61 -4.06 -8.68 -7.64
CA THR A 61 -4.31 -9.05 -6.24
C THR A 61 -4.84 -7.87 -5.44
N VAL A 62 -4.24 -6.68 -5.60
CA VAL A 62 -4.69 -5.46 -4.91
C VAL A 62 -6.04 -5.00 -5.43
N ASP A 63 -6.26 -5.03 -6.75
CA ASP A 63 -7.55 -4.70 -7.37
C ASP A 63 -8.67 -5.60 -6.83
N VAL A 64 -8.45 -6.91 -6.74
CA VAL A 64 -9.40 -7.87 -6.14
C VAL A 64 -9.66 -7.55 -4.66
N CYS A 65 -8.61 -7.21 -3.89
CA CYS A 65 -8.77 -6.84 -2.48
C CYS A 65 -9.63 -5.57 -2.33
N LEU A 66 -9.45 -4.60 -3.22
CA LEU A 66 -10.16 -3.33 -3.19
C LEU A 66 -11.56 -3.40 -3.82
N CYS A 67 -11.84 -4.37 -4.70
CA CYS A 67 -13.13 -4.57 -5.37
C CYS A 67 -14.23 -5.22 -4.51
N ALA A 68 -14.00 -5.47 -3.21
CA ALA A 68 -15.04 -5.98 -2.32
C ALA A 68 -16.29 -5.05 -2.35
N PRO A 69 -17.51 -5.61 -2.22
CA PRO A 69 -18.73 -5.10 -2.87
C PRO A 69 -18.98 -3.60 -2.66
N GLU A 70 -19.49 -3.00 -3.75
CA GLU A 70 -19.82 -1.59 -4.10
C GLU A 70 -20.23 -0.59 -3.00
N ALA A 71 -20.45 -1.02 -1.77
CA ALA A 71 -20.96 -0.22 -0.66
C ALA A 71 -20.06 0.98 -0.28
N ASP A 72 -18.76 0.91 -0.55
CA ASP A 72 -17.82 1.93 -0.08
C ASP A 72 -17.52 3.03 -1.13
N GLY A 73 -18.05 2.90 -2.36
CA GLY A 73 -17.93 3.93 -3.40
C GLY A 73 -16.50 4.20 -3.92
N ILE A 74 -15.54 3.34 -3.60
CA ILE A 74 -14.15 3.46 -4.05
C ILE A 74 -14.05 2.88 -5.46
N ALA A 75 -13.70 3.71 -6.44
CA ALA A 75 -13.43 3.24 -7.79
C ALA A 75 -12.03 2.65 -7.86
N THR A 76 -11.87 1.44 -8.42
CA THR A 76 -10.56 0.86 -8.74
C THR A 76 -10.41 0.73 -10.24
N ARG A 77 -9.20 0.95 -10.74
CA ARG A 77 -8.84 0.75 -12.14
C ARG A 77 -7.45 0.14 -12.25
N ARG A 78 -7.29 -0.76 -13.22
CA ARG A 78 -5.98 -1.30 -13.58
C ARG A 78 -5.48 -0.61 -14.84
N LEU A 79 -4.22 -0.20 -14.82
CA LEU A 79 -3.52 0.30 -15.98
C LEU A 79 -2.26 -0.55 -16.19
N HIS A 80 -2.21 -1.24 -17.33
CA HIS A 80 -1.03 -1.97 -17.76
C HIS A 80 -0.31 -1.14 -18.80
N LEU A 81 0.94 -0.80 -18.53
CA LEU A 81 1.82 -0.14 -19.48
C LEU A 81 2.43 -1.23 -20.32
N ASP A 82 1.91 -1.40 -21.54
CA ASP A 82 2.56 -2.22 -22.53
C ASP A 82 3.96 -1.66 -22.76
N ALA A 83 4.96 -2.39 -22.28
CA ALA A 83 6.36 -2.00 -22.35
C ALA A 83 7.14 -2.78 -23.42
N PRO A 84 6.67 -2.92 -24.69
CA PRO A 84 7.41 -3.66 -25.72
C PRO A 84 8.71 -2.95 -26.15
N ALA A 85 9.09 -1.83 -25.53
CA ALA A 85 10.20 -0.97 -25.93
C ALA A 85 11.25 -0.70 -24.83
N VAL A 86 11.28 -1.46 -23.73
CA VAL A 86 12.38 -1.36 -22.74
C VAL A 86 13.60 -2.15 -23.22
N ALA A 87 14.07 -1.83 -24.41
CA ALA A 87 15.31 -2.38 -24.95
C ALA A 87 16.49 -1.66 -24.26
N ALA A 88 17.02 -2.32 -23.24
CA ALA A 88 18.09 -1.90 -22.34
C ALA A 88 17.66 -0.97 -21.17
N PRO A 89 18.02 -1.31 -19.91
CA PRO A 89 17.87 -0.40 -18.78
C PRO A 89 18.70 0.87 -19.04
N GLY A 90 18.01 1.97 -19.36
CA GLY A 90 18.60 3.27 -19.69
C GLY A 90 17.99 3.99 -20.89
N SER A 91 17.15 3.32 -21.70
CA SER A 91 16.49 3.91 -22.89
C SER A 91 15.00 4.20 -22.69
N LEU A 92 14.50 4.09 -21.46
CA LEU A 92 13.09 4.34 -21.16
C LEU A 92 12.74 5.79 -21.48
N ASP A 93 11.90 5.97 -22.50
CA ASP A 93 11.29 7.25 -22.81
C ASP A 93 10.19 7.53 -21.78
N LEU A 94 10.57 8.25 -20.72
CA LEU A 94 9.64 8.65 -19.67
C LEU A 94 8.50 9.52 -20.20
N ALA A 95 8.72 10.30 -21.27
CA ALA A 95 7.65 11.10 -21.86
C ALA A 95 6.62 10.22 -22.59
N ALA A 96 7.07 9.15 -23.25
CA ALA A 96 6.17 8.16 -23.82
C ALA A 96 5.40 7.39 -22.74
N LEU A 97 6.06 6.95 -21.66
CA LEU A 97 5.36 6.32 -20.52
C LEU A 97 4.37 7.29 -19.86
N ASP A 98 4.74 8.56 -19.70
CA ASP A 98 3.85 9.60 -19.17
C ASP A 98 2.61 9.81 -20.05
N ALA A 99 2.79 9.79 -21.37
CA ALA A 99 1.69 9.88 -22.32
C ALA A 99 0.72 8.69 -22.21
N LEU A 100 1.22 7.50 -21.84
CA LEU A 100 0.38 6.30 -21.60
C LEU A 100 -0.47 6.40 -20.33
N LEU A 101 -0.07 7.18 -19.32
CA LEU A 101 -0.94 7.48 -18.18
C LEU A 101 -2.19 8.27 -18.59
N GLY A 102 -2.12 8.96 -19.74
CA GLY A 102 -3.20 9.78 -20.26
C GLY A 102 -3.59 10.93 -19.33
N GLY A 103 -4.74 11.52 -19.61
CA GLY A 103 -5.43 12.48 -18.74
C GLY A 103 -6.42 11.81 -17.78
N GLU A 104 -6.30 10.49 -17.56
CA GLU A 104 -7.27 9.73 -16.78
C GLU A 104 -7.05 9.85 -15.26
N ILE A 105 -5.79 10.04 -14.84
CA ILE A 105 -5.45 10.23 -13.43
C ILE A 105 -5.83 11.66 -13.04
N ALA A 106 -6.81 11.78 -12.14
CA ALA A 106 -7.28 13.04 -11.61
C ALA A 106 -6.47 13.48 -10.37
N PRO A 107 -6.41 14.79 -10.07
CA PRO A 107 -5.86 15.25 -8.80
C PRO A 107 -6.57 14.59 -7.60
N GLY A 108 -5.78 14.11 -6.64
CA GLY A 108 -6.26 13.39 -5.46
C GLY A 108 -6.48 11.89 -5.65
N ASP A 109 -6.36 11.36 -6.87
CA ASP A 109 -6.36 9.91 -7.09
C ASP A 109 -5.18 9.23 -6.37
N VAL A 110 -5.28 7.93 -6.15
CA VAL A 110 -4.22 7.13 -5.51
C VAL A 110 -3.66 6.16 -6.53
N VAL A 111 -2.37 6.22 -6.81
CA VAL A 111 -1.71 5.34 -7.79
C VAL A 111 -0.75 4.42 -7.05
N VAL A 112 -1.06 3.12 -7.07
CA VAL A 112 -0.21 2.05 -6.54
C VAL A 112 0.58 1.45 -7.70
N MET A 113 1.89 1.64 -7.67
CA MET A 113 2.83 1.07 -8.64
C MET A 113 3.30 -0.29 -8.14
N HIS A 114 3.23 -1.31 -8.99
CA HIS A 114 3.46 -2.70 -8.58
C HIS A 114 4.82 -3.27 -9.01
N ASP A 115 5.61 -2.50 -9.74
CA ASP A 115 6.96 -2.88 -10.17
C ASP A 115 7.87 -1.66 -10.34
N ARG A 116 9.17 -1.91 -10.47
CA ARG A 116 10.20 -0.85 -10.58
C ARG A 116 10.02 0.04 -11.80
N VAL A 117 9.49 -0.47 -12.91
CA VAL A 117 9.33 0.31 -14.15
C VAL A 117 8.15 1.26 -14.01
N ALA A 118 7.03 0.79 -13.46
CA ALA A 118 5.91 1.66 -13.08
C ALA A 118 6.34 2.73 -12.06
N ALA A 119 7.20 2.38 -11.11
CA ALA A 119 7.72 3.31 -10.10
C ALA A 119 8.60 4.45 -10.66
N LEU A 120 9.01 4.41 -11.94
CA LEU A 120 9.68 5.53 -12.59
C LEU A 120 8.74 6.70 -12.89
N LEU A 121 7.41 6.47 -12.82
CA LEU A 121 6.39 7.48 -13.10
C LEU A 121 5.91 8.24 -11.86
N VAL A 122 6.59 8.08 -10.72
CA VAL A 122 6.21 8.76 -9.46
C VAL A 122 6.10 10.27 -9.64
N GLU A 123 7.10 10.92 -10.24
CA GLU A 123 7.10 12.37 -10.46
C GLU A 123 5.96 12.80 -11.40
N SER A 124 5.68 11.99 -12.43
CA SER A 124 4.57 12.19 -13.35
C SER A 124 3.19 12.11 -12.66
N VAL A 125 3.02 11.14 -11.76
CA VAL A 125 1.80 10.99 -10.95
C VAL A 125 1.64 12.19 -10.01
N ARG A 126 2.70 12.57 -9.29
CA ARG A 126 2.68 13.72 -8.36
C ARG A 126 2.46 15.04 -9.09
N ALA A 127 3.01 15.23 -10.28
CA ALA A 127 2.78 16.42 -11.11
C ALA A 127 1.30 16.60 -11.49
N ARG A 128 0.51 15.52 -11.50
CA ARG A 128 -0.95 15.55 -11.69
C ARG A 128 -1.72 15.76 -10.39
N GLY A 129 -1.04 15.88 -9.25
CA GLY A 129 -1.63 16.04 -7.93
C GLY A 129 -2.23 14.76 -7.35
N ALA A 130 -1.86 13.59 -7.88
CA ALA A 130 -2.26 12.29 -7.35
C ALA A 130 -1.24 11.75 -6.34
N HIS A 131 -1.67 10.85 -5.46
CA HIS A 131 -0.80 10.18 -4.50
C HIS A 131 -0.04 9.03 -5.16
N ALA A 132 1.27 8.97 -4.97
CA ALA A 132 2.18 8.01 -5.58
C ALA A 132 2.68 7.01 -4.53
N LEU A 133 2.22 5.76 -4.62
CA LEU A 133 2.61 4.67 -3.71
C LEU A 133 3.33 3.57 -4.47
N TRP A 134 4.38 3.00 -3.89
CA TRP A 134 5.07 1.85 -4.48
C TRP A 134 4.85 0.59 -3.64
N GLN A 135 4.25 -0.45 -4.22
CA GLN A 135 4.17 -1.76 -3.59
C GLN A 135 5.50 -2.51 -3.74
N LEU A 136 6.17 -2.75 -2.61
CA LEU A 136 7.34 -3.59 -2.49
C LEU A 136 6.95 -5.07 -2.44
N GLN A 137 7.60 -5.86 -3.28
CA GLN A 137 7.53 -7.32 -3.20
C GLN A 137 8.43 -7.81 -2.07
N LEU A 138 7.92 -8.63 -1.18
CA LEU A 138 8.73 -9.18 -0.08
C LEU A 138 9.86 -10.05 -0.62
N GLY A 139 11.05 -9.85 -0.04
CA GLY A 139 12.28 -10.49 -0.51
C GLY A 139 13.01 -9.68 -1.59
N GLU A 140 12.36 -8.67 -2.17
CA GLU A 140 13.02 -7.71 -3.04
C GLU A 140 13.48 -6.50 -2.23
N ARG A 141 14.79 -6.25 -2.22
CA ARG A 141 15.34 -5.02 -1.65
C ARG A 141 15.52 -4.00 -2.76
N PRO A 142 14.81 -2.87 -2.75
CA PRO A 142 15.09 -1.80 -3.69
C PRO A 142 16.47 -1.21 -3.38
N ASP A 143 17.28 -0.98 -4.40
CA ASP A 143 18.61 -0.36 -4.25
C ASP A 143 18.48 1.10 -3.78
N ALA A 144 17.44 1.77 -4.25
CA ALA A 144 17.01 3.08 -3.81
C ALA A 144 15.48 3.21 -3.95
N LEU A 145 14.86 3.99 -3.08
CA LEU A 145 13.46 4.39 -3.25
C LEU A 145 13.39 5.56 -4.25
N PRO A 146 12.45 5.53 -5.21
CA PRO A 146 12.13 6.71 -6.02
C PRO A 146 11.86 7.92 -5.12
N ARG A 147 12.35 9.08 -5.56
CA ARG A 147 11.98 10.35 -4.93
C ARG A 147 10.52 10.67 -5.26
N GLY A 148 9.89 11.45 -4.41
CA GLY A 148 8.50 11.89 -4.60
C GLY A 148 7.43 10.86 -4.25
N LEU A 149 7.79 9.68 -3.73
CA LEU A 149 6.81 8.73 -3.21
C LEU A 149 6.15 9.25 -1.94
N ASP A 150 4.84 9.06 -1.84
CA ASP A 150 4.06 9.34 -0.62
C ASP A 150 4.14 8.18 0.37
N ALA A 151 4.24 6.94 -0.14
CA ALA A 151 4.50 5.77 0.70
C ALA A 151 5.11 4.60 -0.09
N CYS A 152 5.84 3.76 0.63
CA CYS A 152 6.18 2.41 0.18
C CYS A 152 5.34 1.39 0.94
N VAL A 153 4.61 0.54 0.24
CA VAL A 153 3.72 -0.44 0.84
C VAL A 153 4.30 -1.84 0.70
N ALA A 154 4.35 -2.60 1.80
CA ALA A 154 4.67 -4.02 1.78
C ALA A 154 3.42 -4.82 2.16
N HIS A 155 3.16 -5.89 1.40
CA HIS A 155 2.10 -6.85 1.71
C HIS A 155 2.72 -8.20 2.03
N ALA A 156 2.55 -8.65 3.27
CA ALA A 156 2.91 -9.98 3.73
C ALA A 156 1.66 -10.85 3.81
N PRO A 157 1.40 -11.71 2.81
CA PRO A 157 0.29 -12.64 2.91
C PRO A 157 0.52 -13.60 4.08
N ALA A 158 -0.58 -14.00 4.70
CA ALA A 158 -0.65 -15.01 5.73
C ALA A 158 0.04 -16.30 5.28
N PRO A 159 1.07 -16.80 5.98
CA PRO A 159 1.48 -18.19 5.84
C PRO A 159 0.32 -19.14 6.14
N ALA A 160 0.37 -20.33 5.54
CA ALA A 160 -0.61 -21.40 5.75
C ALA A 160 -0.77 -21.83 7.22
N SER A 161 0.14 -21.42 8.11
CA SER A 161 0.09 -21.64 9.55
C SER A 161 -0.99 -20.81 10.29
N GLY A 162 -1.72 -19.95 9.58
CA GLY A 162 -2.91 -19.27 10.12
C GLY A 162 -2.65 -17.94 10.81
N SER A 163 -1.51 -17.28 10.56
CA SER A 163 -1.38 -15.86 10.92
C SER A 163 -2.18 -15.00 9.95
N ALA A 164 -2.50 -13.76 10.33
CA ALA A 164 -3.19 -12.83 9.46
C ALA A 164 -2.26 -12.19 8.41
N ASP A 165 -2.84 -11.74 7.28
CA ASP A 165 -2.11 -10.87 6.35
C ASP A 165 -1.69 -9.60 7.08
N ARG A 166 -0.46 -9.13 6.79
CA ARG A 166 0.05 -7.86 7.29
C ARG A 166 0.30 -6.92 6.13
N LEU A 167 -0.20 -5.71 6.27
CA LEU A 167 0.13 -4.60 5.40
C LEU A 167 0.94 -3.60 6.20
N ALA A 168 2.00 -3.09 5.59
CA ALA A 168 2.79 -2.02 6.18
C ALA A 168 3.00 -0.91 5.14
N ALA A 169 2.83 0.34 5.54
CA ALA A 169 3.24 1.50 4.76
C ALA A 169 4.39 2.21 5.48
N VAL A 170 5.43 2.52 4.73
CA VAL A 170 6.52 3.40 5.16
C VAL A 170 6.33 4.74 4.48
N LEU A 171 6.06 5.77 5.26
CA LEU A 171 5.88 7.13 4.77
C LEU A 171 7.20 7.90 4.90
N PRO A 172 7.79 8.39 3.81
CA PRO A 172 9.00 9.20 3.87
C PRO A 172 8.65 10.61 4.37
N ALA A 173 9.03 10.91 5.62
CA ALA A 173 8.94 12.26 6.19
C ALA A 173 10.33 12.89 6.33
N PRO A 174 10.45 14.25 6.39
CA PRO A 174 11.74 14.91 6.60
C PRO A 174 12.39 14.47 7.92
N GLY A 175 13.39 13.59 7.84
CA GLY A 175 14.19 13.12 8.97
C GLY A 175 13.60 11.94 9.75
N HIS A 176 12.41 11.44 9.38
CA HIS A 176 11.73 10.35 10.09
C HIS A 176 11.04 9.40 9.11
N LEU A 177 10.92 8.13 9.51
CA LEU A 177 10.10 7.15 8.81
C LEU A 177 8.91 6.80 9.71
N ALA A 178 7.71 7.15 9.28
CA ALA A 178 6.50 6.64 9.91
C ALA A 178 6.21 5.25 9.34
N VAL A 179 5.82 4.32 10.22
CA VAL A 179 5.40 2.97 9.83
C VAL A 179 3.97 2.77 10.29
N MET A 180 3.07 2.56 9.34
CA MET A 180 1.69 2.18 9.61
C MET A 180 1.53 0.70 9.31
N GLU A 181 1.17 -0.09 10.32
CA GLU A 181 0.88 -1.51 10.17
C GLU A 181 -0.61 -1.79 10.34
N VAL A 182 -1.15 -2.62 9.45
CA VAL A 182 -2.53 -3.11 9.54
C VAL A 182 -2.50 -4.64 9.54
N GLU A 183 -2.94 -5.22 10.65
CA GLU A 183 -3.24 -6.64 10.72
C GLU A 183 -4.62 -6.87 10.08
N CYS A 184 -4.64 -7.47 8.90
CA CYS A 184 -5.89 -7.67 8.14
C CYS A 184 -6.82 -8.69 8.82
N GLY A 185 -6.25 -9.53 9.69
CA GLY A 185 -6.97 -10.42 10.58
C GLY A 185 -8.03 -11.26 9.87
N ARG A 186 -9.16 -11.42 10.57
CA ARG A 186 -10.40 -12.04 10.07
C ARG A 186 -11.20 -11.15 9.12
N TYR A 187 -10.74 -9.93 8.84
CA TYR A 187 -11.46 -8.90 8.08
C TYR A 187 -11.02 -8.83 6.63
N GLY A 188 -9.94 -9.54 6.31
CA GLY A 188 -9.41 -9.71 4.97
C GLY A 188 -8.52 -8.55 4.55
N ALA A 189 -7.64 -8.83 3.59
CA ALA A 189 -6.71 -7.85 3.03
C ALA A 189 -7.43 -6.62 2.46
N GLY A 190 -8.68 -6.72 1.99
CA GLY A 190 -9.43 -5.59 1.42
C GLY A 190 -9.61 -4.42 2.37
N LEU A 191 -10.12 -4.66 3.59
CA LEU A 191 -10.24 -3.59 4.59
C LEU A 191 -8.86 -3.08 5.02
N GLY A 192 -7.87 -3.97 5.11
CA GLY A 192 -6.50 -3.60 5.41
C GLY A 192 -5.91 -2.62 4.40
N TRP A 193 -6.07 -2.90 3.11
CA TRP A 193 -5.64 -2.03 2.02
C TRP A 193 -6.37 -0.69 2.06
N ARG A 194 -7.70 -0.69 2.21
CA ARG A 194 -8.49 0.56 2.30
C ARG A 194 -8.05 1.44 3.47
N ALA A 195 -7.89 0.85 4.66
CA ALA A 195 -7.43 1.57 5.85
C ALA A 195 -6.01 2.14 5.66
N LEU A 196 -5.11 1.35 5.07
CA LEU A 196 -3.74 1.77 4.77
C LEU A 196 -3.73 2.95 3.77
N LEU A 197 -4.44 2.84 2.66
CA LEU A 197 -4.52 3.91 1.66
C LEU A 197 -5.15 5.18 2.24
N ALA A 198 -6.21 5.04 3.03
CA ALA A 198 -6.84 6.15 3.73
C ALA A 198 -5.88 6.87 4.69
N GLY A 199 -5.06 6.13 5.43
CA GLY A 199 -4.04 6.70 6.30
C GLY A 199 -2.99 7.50 5.51
N VAL A 200 -2.49 6.95 4.39
CA VAL A 200 -1.52 7.65 3.52
C VAL A 200 -2.10 8.96 2.96
N VAL A 201 -3.34 8.91 2.46
CA VAL A 201 -4.03 10.11 1.93
C VAL A 201 -4.32 11.13 3.02
N GLY A 202 -4.66 10.67 4.23
CA GLY A 202 -4.92 11.52 5.39
C GLY A 202 -3.68 12.27 5.87
N GLU A 203 -2.55 11.57 6.04
CA GLU A 203 -1.30 12.17 6.53
C GLU A 203 -0.73 13.20 5.54
N ASP A 204 -0.75 12.93 4.23
CA ASP A 204 -0.29 13.92 3.22
C ASP A 204 -1.14 15.21 3.29
N ARG A 205 -2.44 15.08 3.58
CA ARG A 205 -3.32 16.25 3.72
C ARG A 205 -2.96 17.10 4.93
N ASP A 206 -2.60 16.50 6.05
CA ASP A 206 -2.24 17.25 7.27
C ASP A 206 -0.88 17.94 7.14
N GLU A 207 0.01 17.45 6.26
CA GLU A 207 1.26 18.12 5.91
C GLU A 207 1.10 19.16 4.77
N ALA A 208 0.19 18.93 3.82
CA ALA A 208 0.01 19.78 2.62
C ALA A 208 -1.10 20.83 2.73
N VAL A 209 -2.05 20.74 3.68
CA VAL A 209 -3.07 21.78 3.93
C VAL A 209 -2.48 22.95 4.75
N GLY A 210 -1.34 23.42 4.29
CA GLY A 210 -0.63 24.60 4.74
C GLY A 210 0.23 25.14 3.60
N GLY A 211 -0.42 25.58 2.51
CA GLY A 211 0.25 26.09 1.32
C GLY A 211 1.38 27.06 1.68
N THR A 212 2.59 26.87 1.15
CA THR A 212 3.81 27.56 1.62
C THR A 212 3.86 27.61 3.14
N LEU A 213 4.44 26.58 3.77
CA LEU A 213 4.80 26.57 5.20
C LEU A 213 5.21 27.98 5.67
N ARG A 214 4.25 28.77 6.18
CA ARG A 214 4.57 29.92 6.99
C ARG A 214 5.10 29.30 8.26
N ALA A 215 6.40 29.47 8.49
CA ALA A 215 7.04 29.10 9.74
C ALA A 215 6.10 29.46 10.89
N ARG A 216 5.76 28.47 11.73
CA ARG A 216 5.00 28.71 12.97
C ARG A 216 5.69 29.88 13.69
N PRO A 217 4.98 30.98 13.99
CA PRO A 217 5.58 32.05 14.78
C PRO A 217 6.04 31.45 16.10
N HIS A 218 7.35 31.50 16.33
CA HIS A 218 7.94 31.09 17.59
C HIS A 218 7.39 31.99 18.69
N VAL A 219 6.51 31.45 19.53
CA VAL A 219 6.06 32.12 20.75
C VAL A 219 7.07 31.75 21.84
N PRO A 220 7.79 32.72 22.45
CA PRO A 220 8.66 32.42 23.58
C PRO A 220 7.82 32.00 24.79
N PRO A 221 8.34 31.08 25.63
CA PRO A 221 7.67 30.70 26.87
C PRO A 221 7.53 31.91 27.81
N ARG A 222 6.40 31.98 28.51
CA ARG A 222 6.13 32.96 29.57
C ARG A 222 6.81 32.56 30.87
#